data_AF-A0A9P7JI75-F1
#
_entry.id   AF-A0A9P7JI75-F1
#
_cell.length_a   1.000
_cell.length_b   1.000
_cell.length_c   1.000
_cell.angle_alpha   90.00
_cell.angle_beta   90.00
_cell.angle_gamma   90.00
#
_symmetry.space_group_name_H-M   'P 1'
#
loop_
_entity.id
_entity.type
_entity.pdbx_description
1 polymer ?
#
loop_
_entity_poly.entity_id
_entity_poly.type
_entity_poly.pdbx_seq_one_letter_code
_entity_poly.pdbx_strand_id
1 'polypeptide(L)'
;MSNLYSYVNVDHPAPKCLATSQEIRDRGSAFVGNVYHASTPEEAKAAISHHRNVVHAGKKAYEISAWRCMVLKHGKSGLGGPDDFEVKAGYDDDGEQWAGSKVSRVMQHEGVLDAVVIVSRWFGGTLLGPARFAHIETCASEVCRTFKRVEEMEECISTLTRLDDMLASLRQELNDLTQNVDLATSGSTSARTASDEIENVKGRRSRQPDYTVVQRDLDITKARRLVGARESAVKSVKSLLSRKRIMLASTEAEV
;
A
#
# COMPACT_ATOMS: atom_id res chain seq x y z
N MET A 1 29.49 32.05 6.81
CA MET A 1 28.18 31.84 7.45
C MET A 1 27.85 30.36 7.33
N SER A 2 28.04 29.64 8.44
CA SER A 2 27.87 28.19 8.51
C SER A 2 26.38 27.87 8.48
N ASN A 3 25.91 27.16 7.46
CA ASN A 3 24.50 26.82 7.31
C ASN A 3 24.10 25.85 8.43
N LEU A 4 23.23 26.32 9.33
CA LEU A 4 22.63 25.58 10.45
C LEU A 4 21.84 24.33 10.02
N TYR A 5 21.66 24.12 8.70
CA TYR A 5 20.97 22.99 8.10
C TYR A 5 21.78 21.69 8.05
N SER A 6 23.08 21.70 8.35
CA SER A 6 23.89 20.46 8.31
C SER A 6 23.72 19.55 9.52
N TYR A 7 22.93 19.95 10.54
CA TYR A 7 22.75 19.23 11.80
C TYR A 7 21.34 18.70 12.04
N VAL A 8 20.39 18.89 11.11
CA VAL A 8 19.08 18.26 11.21
C VAL A 8 19.15 16.96 10.42
N ASN A 9 19.36 15.85 11.13
CA ASN A 9 19.10 14.52 10.58
C ASN A 9 17.58 14.42 10.41
N VAL A 10 17.06 14.88 9.26
CA VAL A 10 15.63 14.76 8.97
C VAL A 10 15.39 13.30 8.59
N ASP A 11 15.21 12.45 9.60
CA ASP A 11 14.93 11.02 9.44
C ASP A 11 13.56 10.77 8.77
N HIS A 12 12.82 11.82 8.41
CA HIS A 12 11.53 11.73 7.73
C HIS A 12 11.67 12.18 6.27
N PRO A 13 11.45 11.29 5.28
CA PRO A 13 11.43 11.67 3.88
C PRO A 13 10.32 12.71 3.64
N ALA A 14 10.53 13.59 2.66
CA ALA A 14 9.56 14.63 2.33
C ALA A 14 8.18 14.01 2.00
N PRO A 15 7.06 14.65 2.40
CA PRO A 15 5.72 14.16 2.10
C PRO A 15 5.52 13.96 0.60
N LYS A 16 5.21 12.74 0.18
CA LYS A 16 4.98 12.39 -1.23
C LYS A 16 3.50 12.49 -1.57
N CYS A 17 3.18 13.23 -2.63
CA CYS A 17 1.82 13.25 -3.16
C CYS A 17 1.50 11.91 -3.83
N LEU A 18 0.40 11.28 -3.43
CA LEU A 18 -0.02 9.99 -3.95
C LEU A 18 -0.91 10.11 -5.19
N ALA A 19 -1.83 11.07 -5.18
CA ALA A 19 -2.70 11.34 -6.31
C ALA A 19 -3.02 12.83 -6.43
N THR A 20 -3.25 13.25 -7.67
CA THR A 20 -3.68 14.59 -8.04
C THR A 20 -4.95 14.46 -8.89
N SER A 21 -5.98 15.27 -8.62
CA SER A 21 -7.22 15.28 -9.40
C SER A 21 -6.99 15.86 -10.79
N GLN A 22 -7.95 15.69 -11.68
CA GLN A 22 -8.04 16.55 -12.86
C GLN A 22 -8.24 18.02 -12.43
N GLU A 23 -7.66 18.92 -13.21
CA GLU A 23 -7.81 20.35 -13.01
C GLU A 23 -9.18 20.81 -13.50
N ILE A 24 -9.94 21.47 -12.63
CA ILE A 24 -11.22 22.09 -12.99
C ILE A 24 -11.01 23.59 -13.18
N ARG A 25 -11.50 24.13 -14.30
CA ARG A 25 -11.50 25.57 -14.58
C ARG A 25 -12.92 26.12 -14.65
N ASP A 26 -13.19 27.21 -13.93
CA ASP A 26 -14.48 27.93 -13.96
C ASP A 26 -14.24 29.43 -13.77
N ARG A 27 -14.69 30.24 -14.75
CA ARG A 27 -14.63 31.72 -14.75
C ARG A 27 -13.27 32.27 -14.29
N GLY A 28 -12.20 31.71 -14.87
CA GLY A 28 -10.81 32.06 -14.62
C GLY A 28 -10.20 31.44 -13.36
N SER A 29 -11.01 30.88 -12.46
CA SER A 29 -10.51 30.12 -11.31
C SER A 29 -10.10 28.71 -11.73
N ALA A 30 -9.08 28.16 -11.07
CA ALA A 30 -8.63 26.79 -11.24
C ALA A 30 -8.64 26.05 -9.90
N PHE A 31 -8.94 24.75 -9.94
CA PHE A 31 -9.00 23.86 -8.78
C PHE A 31 -8.25 22.57 -9.06
N VAL A 32 -7.42 22.15 -8.11
CA VAL A 32 -6.72 20.87 -8.15
C VAL A 32 -6.75 20.26 -6.74
N GLY A 33 -7.10 18.98 -6.64
CA GLY A 33 -7.01 18.21 -5.40
C GLY A 33 -5.71 17.41 -5.37
N ASN A 34 -5.12 17.29 -4.19
CA ASN A 34 -3.95 16.47 -3.91
C ASN A 34 -4.20 15.67 -2.63
N VAL A 35 -3.72 14.43 -2.61
CA VAL A 35 -3.79 13.57 -1.41
C VAL A 35 -2.40 13.06 -1.04
N TYR A 36 -2.15 13.01 0.27
CA TYR A 36 -0.93 12.52 0.89
C TYR A 36 -1.30 11.51 1.98
N HIS A 37 -0.45 10.49 2.16
CA HIS A 37 -0.54 9.64 3.34
C HIS A 37 -0.14 10.43 4.60
N ALA A 38 -0.88 10.23 5.69
CA ALA A 38 -0.62 10.84 6.98
C ALA A 38 -1.27 9.99 8.09
N SER A 39 -0.48 9.17 8.77
CA SER A 39 -0.97 8.33 9.89
C SER A 39 -1.08 9.11 11.20
N THR A 40 -0.50 10.32 11.25
CA THR A 40 -0.55 11.19 12.43
C THR A 40 -1.00 12.61 12.06
N PRO A 41 -1.63 13.34 12.99
CA PRO A 41 -1.94 14.76 12.80
C PRO A 41 -0.69 15.60 12.48
N GLU A 42 0.46 15.22 13.00
CA GLU A 42 1.76 15.87 12.77
C GLU A 42 2.22 15.68 11.32
N GLU A 43 2.11 14.46 10.78
CA GLU A 43 2.38 14.18 9.36
C GLU A 43 1.41 14.95 8.44
N ALA A 44 0.13 15.02 8.80
CA ALA A 44 -0.85 15.78 8.03
C ALA A 44 -0.47 17.27 7.97
N LYS A 45 -0.08 17.87 9.10
CA LYS A 45 0.41 19.25 9.15
C LYS A 45 1.70 19.44 8.35
N ALA A 46 2.62 18.48 8.42
CA ALA A 46 3.86 18.52 7.64
C ALA A 46 3.59 18.47 6.13
N ALA A 47 2.66 17.62 5.68
CA ALA A 47 2.23 17.55 4.29
C ALA A 47 1.54 18.85 3.82
N ILE A 48 0.67 19.46 4.63
CA ILE A 48 0.06 20.77 4.31
C ILE A 48 1.14 21.84 4.17
N SER A 49 2.08 21.92 5.13
CA SER A 49 3.19 22.87 5.09
C SER A 49 4.08 22.66 3.85
N HIS A 50 4.41 21.41 3.54
CA HIS A 50 5.19 21.05 2.36
C HIS A 50 4.46 21.44 1.07
N HIS A 51 3.16 21.14 0.97
CA HIS A 51 2.37 21.47 -0.22
C HIS A 51 2.35 22.98 -0.46
N ARG A 52 2.04 23.77 0.56
CA ARG A 52 2.00 25.23 0.47
C ARG A 52 3.37 25.82 0.13
N ASN A 53 4.41 25.43 0.87
CA ASN A 53 5.70 26.13 0.85
C ASN A 53 6.68 25.59 -0.19
N VAL A 54 6.49 24.35 -0.66
CA VAL A 54 7.41 23.69 -1.60
C VAL A 54 6.70 23.41 -2.92
N VAL A 55 5.56 22.73 -2.92
CA VAL A 55 4.85 22.36 -4.16
C VAL A 55 4.27 23.60 -4.85
N HIS A 56 3.65 24.49 -4.07
CA HIS A 56 3.10 25.76 -4.54
C HIS A 56 3.93 26.98 -4.13
N ALA A 57 5.24 26.78 -3.93
CA ALA A 57 6.18 27.85 -3.63
C ALA A 57 6.01 29.04 -4.61
N GLY A 58 5.77 30.23 -4.06
CA GLY A 58 5.62 31.46 -4.85
C GLY A 58 4.29 31.61 -5.60
N LYS A 59 3.33 30.69 -5.45
CA LYS A 59 1.99 30.80 -6.03
C LYS A 59 0.99 31.20 -4.95
N LYS A 60 0.18 32.22 -5.21
CA LYS A 60 -0.93 32.59 -4.33
C LYS A 60 -2.12 31.68 -4.63
N ALA A 61 -2.31 30.66 -3.80
CA ALA A 61 -3.44 29.74 -3.82
C ALA A 61 -4.10 29.70 -2.44
N TYR A 62 -5.38 29.36 -2.42
CA TYR A 62 -6.07 28.93 -1.21
C TYR A 62 -5.90 27.41 -1.09
N GLU A 63 -5.28 26.97 0.00
CA GLU A 63 -4.93 25.56 0.28
C GLU A 63 -5.92 24.98 1.29
N ILE A 64 -7.14 24.74 0.83
CA ILE A 64 -8.21 24.16 1.65
C ILE A 64 -7.80 22.73 1.99
N SER A 65 -7.80 22.35 3.27
CA SER A 65 -7.34 21.02 3.66
C SER A 65 -8.26 20.34 4.67
N ALA A 66 -8.25 19.01 4.64
CA ALA A 66 -8.81 18.18 5.70
C ALA A 66 -7.99 16.90 5.85
N TRP A 67 -7.92 16.39 7.07
CA TRP A 67 -7.20 15.15 7.38
C TRP A 67 -7.98 14.30 8.37
N ARG A 68 -7.75 12.99 8.29
CA ARG A 68 -8.32 11.99 9.20
C ARG A 68 -7.24 10.95 9.46
N CYS A 69 -6.89 10.72 10.73
CA CYS A 69 -5.86 9.77 11.14
C CYS A 69 -6.44 8.81 12.18
N MET A 70 -6.25 7.52 12.00
CA MET A 70 -6.53 6.50 13.00
C MET A 70 -5.34 6.39 13.94
N VAL A 71 -5.52 6.85 15.17
CA VAL A 71 -4.44 6.91 16.16
C VAL A 71 -4.73 6.02 17.34
N LEU A 72 -3.67 5.55 17.98
CA LEU A 72 -3.77 4.77 19.20
C LEU A 72 -4.20 5.67 20.37
N LYS A 73 -5.19 5.23 21.14
CA LYS A 73 -5.61 5.94 22.36
C LYS A 73 -4.49 5.92 23.40
N HIS A 74 -4.43 6.97 24.21
CA HIS A 74 -3.43 7.06 25.26
C HIS A 74 -3.48 5.86 26.22
N GLY A 75 -2.32 5.28 26.52
CA GLY A 75 -2.19 4.13 27.43
C GLY A 75 -2.66 2.79 26.86
N LYS A 76 -2.98 2.72 25.56
CA LYS A 76 -3.31 1.47 24.86
C LYS A 76 -2.11 0.90 24.13
N SER A 77 -2.13 -0.42 23.88
CA SER A 77 -1.06 -1.13 23.17
C SER A 77 -1.40 -1.41 21.69
N GLY A 78 -2.67 -1.31 21.31
CA GLY A 78 -3.15 -1.62 19.96
C GLY A 78 -3.40 -3.11 19.73
N LEU A 79 -3.03 -3.97 20.69
CA LEU A 79 -3.30 -5.40 20.65
C LEU A 79 -4.67 -5.76 21.24
N GLY A 80 -5.33 -4.82 21.93
CA GLY A 80 -6.66 -5.02 22.53
C GLY A 80 -7.81 -5.00 21.52
N GLY A 81 -7.53 -4.84 20.24
CA GLY A 81 -8.52 -4.77 19.17
C GLY A 81 -8.90 -3.33 18.78
N PRO A 82 -9.99 -3.16 18.02
CA PRO A 82 -10.36 -1.87 17.43
C PRO A 82 -10.63 -0.75 18.45
N ASP A 83 -11.09 -1.11 19.66
CA ASP A 83 -11.41 -0.17 20.72
C ASP A 83 -10.19 0.57 21.28
N ASP A 84 -8.98 0.09 21.01
CA ASP A 84 -7.73 0.77 21.38
C ASP A 84 -7.43 1.97 20.47
N PHE A 85 -8.15 2.14 19.35
CA PHE A 85 -7.94 3.20 18.39
C PHE A 85 -9.05 4.25 18.42
N GLU A 86 -8.73 5.47 18.01
CA GLU A 86 -9.66 6.56 17.77
C GLU A 86 -9.33 7.28 16.46
N VAL A 87 -10.34 7.89 15.83
CA VAL A 87 -10.11 8.73 14.65
C VAL A 87 -9.97 10.18 15.10
N LYS A 88 -8.80 10.77 14.88
CA LYS A 88 -8.61 12.23 14.96
C LYS A 88 -8.80 12.83 13.58
N ALA A 89 -9.44 13.99 13.52
CA ALA A 89 -9.67 14.70 12.27
C ALA A 89 -9.54 16.21 12.48
N GLY A 90 -9.20 16.91 11.40
CA GLY A 90 -9.13 18.36 11.37
C GLY A 90 -9.30 18.88 9.95
N TYR A 91 -9.59 20.17 9.81
CA TYR A 91 -9.69 20.84 8.53
C TYR A 91 -9.28 22.32 8.66
N ASP A 92 -8.92 22.91 7.53
CA ASP A 92 -8.61 24.33 7.38
C ASP A 92 -9.27 24.85 6.09
N ASP A 93 -9.97 25.97 6.21
CA ASP A 93 -10.61 26.66 5.08
C ASP A 93 -9.59 27.49 4.27
N ASP A 94 -8.46 27.86 4.87
CA ASP A 94 -7.44 28.76 4.29
C ASP A 94 -8.03 30.03 3.65
N GLY A 95 -8.98 30.69 4.32
CA GLY A 95 -9.63 31.89 3.81
C GLY A 95 -10.78 31.65 2.82
N GLU A 96 -10.96 30.45 2.30
CA GLU A 96 -12.15 30.02 1.56
C GLU A 96 -13.21 29.50 2.54
N GLN A 97 -13.88 30.43 3.21
CA GLN A 97 -14.83 30.12 4.30
C GLN A 97 -15.76 28.94 3.95
N TRP A 98 -15.86 28.02 4.91
CA TRP A 98 -16.66 26.80 4.92
C TRP A 98 -16.13 25.64 4.06
N ALA A 99 -15.08 25.84 3.28
CA ALA A 99 -14.59 24.86 2.31
C ALA A 99 -13.93 23.62 2.95
N GLY A 100 -13.15 23.77 4.03
CA GLY A 100 -12.45 22.67 4.70
C GLY A 100 -13.42 21.63 5.27
N SER A 101 -14.56 22.10 5.79
CA SER A 101 -15.64 21.21 6.24
C SER A 101 -16.23 20.36 5.10
N LYS A 102 -16.19 20.86 3.85
CA LYS A 102 -16.63 20.10 2.66
C LYS A 102 -15.65 19.01 2.31
N VAL A 103 -14.35 19.31 2.29
CA VAL A 103 -13.30 18.32 2.06
C VAL A 103 -13.36 17.22 3.12
N SER A 104 -13.50 17.60 4.40
CA SER A 104 -13.64 16.63 5.51
C SER A 104 -14.85 15.72 5.33
N ARG A 105 -16.00 16.27 4.91
CA ARG A 105 -17.22 15.49 4.63
C ARG A 105 -17.02 14.51 3.48
N VAL A 106 -16.34 14.92 2.42
CA VAL A 106 -16.01 14.04 1.28
C VAL A 106 -15.12 12.88 1.74
N MET A 107 -14.08 13.15 2.54
CA MET A 107 -13.23 12.10 3.10
C MET A 107 -14.01 11.11 3.97
N GLN A 108 -14.95 11.60 4.78
CA GLN A 108 -15.82 10.75 5.60
C GLN A 108 -16.74 9.87 4.74
N HIS A 109 -17.35 10.46 3.72
CA HIS A 109 -18.25 9.77 2.79
C HIS A 109 -17.51 8.68 1.98
N GLU A 110 -16.32 8.97 1.49
CA GLU A 110 -15.49 8.00 0.75
C GLU A 110 -14.81 6.98 1.69
N GLY A 111 -14.83 7.22 3.01
CA GLY A 111 -14.24 6.33 4.02
C GLY A 111 -12.72 6.37 4.06
N VAL A 112 -12.11 7.51 3.70
CA VAL A 112 -10.65 7.69 3.67
C VAL A 112 -10.13 8.01 5.07
N LEU A 113 -9.11 7.26 5.50
CA LEU A 113 -8.37 7.42 6.75
C LEU A 113 -6.87 7.51 6.44
N ASP A 114 -6.08 7.85 7.45
CA ASP A 114 -4.62 8.00 7.40
C ASP A 114 -4.12 8.82 6.22
N ALA A 115 -4.85 9.90 5.94
CA ALA A 115 -4.60 10.78 4.82
C ALA A 115 -4.90 12.24 5.13
N VAL A 116 -4.29 13.11 4.33
CA VAL A 116 -4.67 14.51 4.19
C VAL A 116 -4.99 14.81 2.74
N VAL A 117 -6.13 15.46 2.53
CA VAL A 117 -6.55 15.99 1.23
C VAL A 117 -6.41 17.50 1.26
N ILE A 118 -5.77 18.04 0.23
CA ILE A 118 -5.57 19.47 0.03
C ILE A 118 -6.20 19.81 -1.32
N VAL A 119 -7.12 20.76 -1.35
CA VAL A 119 -7.69 21.30 -2.58
C VAL A 119 -7.20 22.73 -2.74
N SER A 120 -6.34 22.90 -3.74
CA SER A 120 -5.76 24.19 -4.08
C SER A 120 -6.68 24.92 -5.04
N ARG A 121 -6.99 26.18 -4.73
CA ARG A 121 -7.74 27.08 -5.59
C ARG A 121 -6.92 28.30 -5.97
N TRP A 122 -6.80 28.55 -7.27
CA TRP A 122 -6.31 29.84 -7.80
C TRP A 122 -7.50 30.73 -8.17
N PHE A 123 -7.53 31.94 -7.62
CA PHE A 123 -8.62 32.88 -7.87
C PHE A 123 -8.50 33.54 -9.25
N GLY A 124 -9.59 33.48 -10.03
CA GLY A 124 -9.64 33.99 -11.40
C GLY A 124 -10.11 35.42 -11.59
N GLY A 125 -10.37 36.17 -10.51
CA GLY A 125 -10.97 37.52 -10.59
C GLY A 125 -12.50 37.55 -10.45
N THR A 126 -13.19 36.40 -10.58
CA THR A 126 -14.65 36.31 -10.45
C THR A 126 -15.07 35.49 -9.24
N LEU A 127 -15.98 36.04 -8.42
CA LEU A 127 -16.57 35.31 -7.30
C LEU A 127 -17.53 34.22 -7.82
N LEU A 128 -17.19 32.95 -7.56
CA LEU A 128 -18.01 31.81 -8.00
C LEU A 128 -19.23 31.57 -7.10
N GLY A 129 -19.29 32.21 -5.93
CA GLY A 129 -20.32 31.95 -4.93
C GLY A 129 -20.31 30.48 -4.49
N PRO A 130 -21.48 29.84 -4.30
CA PRO A 130 -21.59 28.43 -3.92
C PRO A 130 -21.01 27.43 -4.92
N ALA A 131 -20.89 27.79 -6.21
CA ALA A 131 -20.42 26.88 -7.25
C ALA A 131 -18.99 26.35 -6.98
N ARG A 132 -18.15 27.13 -6.29
CA ARG A 132 -16.81 26.69 -5.90
C ARG A 132 -16.82 25.43 -5.04
N PHE A 133 -17.83 25.24 -4.19
CA PHE A 133 -17.89 24.09 -3.30
C PHE A 133 -18.10 22.79 -4.08
N ALA A 134 -18.86 22.83 -5.18
CA ALA A 134 -19.02 21.67 -6.04
C ALA A 134 -17.68 21.27 -6.69
N HIS A 135 -16.87 22.23 -7.13
CA HIS A 135 -15.53 21.96 -7.68
C HIS A 135 -14.60 21.41 -6.61
N ILE A 136 -14.62 21.98 -5.40
CA ILE A 136 -13.82 21.51 -4.26
C ILE A 136 -14.18 20.06 -3.88
N GLU A 137 -15.47 19.77 -3.75
CA GLU A 137 -15.96 18.44 -3.42
C GLU A 137 -15.63 17.42 -4.53
N THR A 138 -15.69 17.83 -5.80
CA THR A 138 -15.32 16.99 -6.95
C THR A 138 -13.84 16.63 -6.95
N CYS A 139 -12.95 17.64 -6.83
CA CYS A 139 -11.50 17.41 -6.74
C CYS A 139 -11.15 16.51 -5.55
N ALA A 140 -11.76 16.76 -4.38
CA ALA A 140 -11.54 15.93 -3.19
C ALA A 140 -12.01 14.48 -3.40
N SER A 141 -13.19 14.27 -3.99
CA SER A 141 -13.73 12.92 -4.23
C SER A 141 -12.85 12.13 -5.20
N GLU A 142 -12.33 12.76 -6.25
CA GLU A 142 -11.45 12.12 -7.22
C GLU A 142 -10.15 11.61 -6.59
N VAL A 143 -9.47 12.45 -5.80
CA VAL A 143 -8.25 12.02 -5.11
C VAL A 143 -8.53 11.00 -4.01
N CYS A 144 -9.64 11.12 -3.27
CA CYS A 144 -10.05 10.12 -2.28
C CYS A 144 -10.25 8.73 -2.93
N ARG A 145 -10.93 8.66 -4.07
CA ARG A 145 -11.14 7.39 -4.78
C ARG A 145 -9.84 6.81 -5.29
N THR A 146 -8.96 7.65 -5.80
CA THR A 146 -7.64 7.21 -6.27
C THR A 146 -6.77 6.72 -5.12
N PHE A 147 -6.80 7.41 -3.98
CA PHE A 147 -6.10 7.00 -2.76
C PHE A 147 -6.50 5.59 -2.33
N LYS A 148 -7.80 5.30 -2.23
CA LYS A 148 -8.28 3.95 -1.87
C LYS A 148 -7.83 2.87 -2.84
N ARG A 149 -7.74 3.19 -4.14
CA ARG A 149 -7.23 2.26 -5.16
C ARG A 149 -5.74 1.97 -4.97
N VAL A 150 -4.97 2.95 -4.52
CA VAL A 150 -3.55 2.78 -4.18
C VAL A 150 -3.41 1.91 -2.94
N GLU A 151 -4.14 2.20 -1.86
CA GLU A 151 -4.13 1.38 -0.64
C GLU A 151 -4.49 -0.08 -0.93
N GLU A 152 -5.58 -0.31 -1.66
CA GLU A 152 -6.01 -1.66 -2.02
C GLU A 152 -4.96 -2.40 -2.87
N MET A 153 -4.28 -1.69 -3.76
CA MET A 153 -3.18 -2.27 -4.54
C MET A 153 -2.02 -2.65 -3.63
N GLU A 154 -1.61 -1.78 -2.71
CA GLU A 154 -0.53 -2.05 -1.76
C GLU A 154 -0.84 -3.26 -0.86
N GLU A 155 -2.08 -3.39 -0.38
CA GLU A 155 -2.56 -4.57 0.33
C GLU A 155 -2.46 -5.85 -0.52
N CYS A 156 -2.86 -5.77 -1.79
CA CYS A 156 -2.75 -6.91 -2.71
C CYS A 156 -1.29 -7.32 -2.91
N ILE A 157 -0.38 -6.36 -3.13
CA ILE A 157 1.05 -6.64 -3.34
C ILE A 157 1.67 -7.23 -2.06
N SER A 158 1.35 -6.69 -0.88
CA SER A 158 1.81 -7.22 0.40
C SER A 158 1.35 -8.67 0.59
N THR A 159 0.07 -8.94 0.31
CA THR A 159 -0.51 -10.29 0.38
C THR A 159 0.18 -11.24 -0.60
N LEU A 160 0.38 -10.82 -1.85
CA LEU A 160 1.07 -11.60 -2.87
C LEU A 160 2.49 -11.98 -2.45
N THR A 161 3.25 -11.01 -1.95
CA THR A 161 4.62 -11.20 -1.47
C THR A 161 4.65 -12.24 -0.35
N ARG A 162 3.75 -12.10 0.64
CA ARG A 162 3.62 -13.09 1.73
C ARG A 162 3.26 -14.49 1.24
N LEU A 163 2.34 -14.59 0.27
CA LEU A 163 1.94 -15.87 -0.31
C LEU A 163 3.08 -16.52 -1.10
N ASP A 164 3.88 -15.72 -1.82
CA ASP A 164 5.05 -16.19 -2.56
C ASP A 164 6.12 -16.73 -1.61
N ASP A 165 6.42 -16.03 -0.52
CA ASP A 165 7.38 -16.48 0.51
C ASP A 165 6.92 -17.78 1.17
N MET A 166 5.63 -17.87 1.52
CA MET A 166 5.05 -19.11 2.04
C MET A 166 5.08 -20.25 1.02
N LEU A 167 4.84 -19.96 -0.26
CA LEU A 167 4.92 -20.96 -1.32
C LEU A 167 6.36 -21.44 -1.54
N ALA A 168 7.33 -20.55 -1.44
CA ALA A 168 8.75 -20.90 -1.51
C ALA A 168 9.15 -21.84 -0.36
N SER A 169 8.76 -21.53 0.89
CA SER A 169 9.07 -22.39 2.03
C SER A 169 8.41 -23.77 1.94
N LEU A 170 7.12 -23.83 1.57
CA LEU A 170 6.40 -25.10 1.42
C LEU A 170 6.96 -25.98 0.28
N ARG A 171 7.40 -25.35 -0.81
CA ARG A 171 8.05 -26.08 -1.92
C ARG A 171 9.41 -26.63 -1.53
N GLN A 172 10.19 -25.86 -0.76
CA GLN A 172 11.46 -26.32 -0.22
C GLN A 172 11.24 -27.52 0.71
N GLU A 173 10.30 -27.40 1.66
CA GLU A 173 9.95 -28.49 2.57
C GLU A 173 9.51 -29.75 1.81
N LEU A 174 8.67 -29.60 0.77
CA LEU A 174 8.23 -30.74 -0.05
C LEU A 174 9.40 -31.40 -0.78
N ASN A 175 10.37 -30.62 -1.26
CA ASN A 175 11.56 -31.12 -1.91
C ASN A 175 12.44 -31.91 -0.91
N ASP A 176 12.65 -31.36 0.29
CA ASP A 176 13.45 -32.01 1.34
C ASP A 176 12.83 -33.34 1.77
N LEU A 177 11.50 -33.39 1.97
CA LEU A 177 10.79 -34.65 2.22
C LEU A 177 10.89 -35.63 1.04
N THR A 178 10.98 -35.13 -0.19
CA THR A 178 11.11 -35.98 -1.38
C THR A 178 12.48 -36.63 -1.45
N GLN A 179 13.54 -35.85 -1.28
CA GLN A 179 14.91 -36.37 -1.27
C GLN A 179 15.13 -37.37 -0.14
N ASN A 180 14.56 -37.14 1.05
CA ASN A 180 14.66 -38.08 2.17
C ASN A 180 13.99 -39.43 1.88
N VAL A 181 12.81 -39.42 1.23
CA VAL A 181 12.13 -40.67 0.82
C VAL A 181 12.95 -41.43 -0.21
N ASP A 182 13.49 -40.73 -1.21
CA ASP A 182 14.27 -41.36 -2.29
C ASP A 182 15.57 -42.00 -1.72
N LEU A 183 16.21 -41.35 -0.73
CA LEU A 183 17.36 -41.89 -0.01
C LEU A 183 17.01 -43.11 0.85
N ALA A 184 15.87 -43.11 1.54
CA ALA A 184 15.42 -44.26 2.35
C ALA A 184 15.03 -45.48 1.49
N THR A 185 14.47 -45.25 0.30
CA THR A 185 13.98 -46.31 -0.60
C THR A 185 15.12 -46.92 -1.42
N SER A 186 16.19 -46.16 -1.69
CA SER A 186 17.36 -46.62 -2.47
C SER A 186 18.35 -47.48 -1.67
N GLY A 187 17.99 -47.91 -0.44
CA GLY A 187 18.73 -48.87 0.37
C GLY A 187 18.76 -50.31 -0.19
N SER A 188 18.21 -50.57 -1.38
CA SER A 188 18.43 -51.82 -2.09
C SER A 188 18.65 -51.58 -3.60
N THR A 189 19.71 -52.22 -4.12
CA THR A 189 20.15 -52.34 -5.52
C THR A 189 20.99 -51.20 -6.18
N SER A 190 22.31 -51.40 -6.10
CA SER A 190 23.36 -51.26 -7.13
C SER A 190 23.45 -50.03 -8.06
N ALA A 191 24.54 -49.30 -7.84
CA ALA A 191 25.47 -48.69 -8.81
C ALA A 191 24.99 -48.58 -10.27
N ARG A 192 24.65 -47.36 -10.70
CA ARG A 192 24.90 -46.88 -12.07
C ARG A 192 25.36 -45.42 -12.08
N THR A 193 26.42 -45.24 -12.83
CA THR A 193 27.16 -44.03 -13.19
C THR A 193 26.23 -42.96 -13.79
N ALA A 194 26.24 -41.76 -13.22
CA ALA A 194 25.65 -40.56 -13.82
C ALA A 194 26.43 -39.32 -13.36
N SER A 195 27.65 -39.18 -13.89
CA SER A 195 28.55 -38.06 -13.61
C SER A 195 28.36 -36.85 -14.54
N ASP A 196 27.35 -36.81 -15.42
CA ASP A 196 27.24 -35.78 -16.48
C ASP A 196 25.97 -34.90 -16.47
N GLU A 197 25.12 -34.93 -15.44
CA GLU A 197 23.92 -34.05 -15.39
C GLU A 197 23.87 -33.04 -14.24
N ILE A 198 24.95 -32.89 -13.47
CA ILE A 198 24.94 -32.02 -12.27
C ILE A 198 25.20 -30.53 -12.59
N GLU A 199 25.62 -30.17 -13.81
CA GLU A 199 25.90 -28.75 -14.13
C GLU A 199 24.67 -27.91 -14.51
N ASN A 200 23.50 -28.50 -14.81
CA ASN A 200 22.36 -27.72 -15.34
C ASN A 200 21.24 -27.39 -14.33
N VAL A 201 21.37 -27.77 -13.04
CA VAL A 201 20.29 -27.56 -12.04
C VAL A 201 20.51 -26.32 -11.17
N LYS A 202 21.71 -25.70 -11.19
CA LYS A 202 22.00 -24.49 -10.40
C LYS A 202 21.35 -23.19 -10.95
N GLY A 203 20.68 -23.24 -12.09
CA GLY A 203 20.20 -22.05 -12.83
C GLY A 203 18.74 -21.62 -12.63
N ARG A 204 17.89 -22.36 -11.91
CA ARG A 204 16.49 -21.95 -11.65
C ARG A 204 16.19 -21.82 -10.17
N ARG A 205 16.91 -20.93 -9.47
CA ARG A 205 16.28 -20.26 -8.33
C ARG A 205 15.06 -19.55 -8.90
N SER A 206 13.86 -19.99 -8.51
CA SER A 206 12.60 -19.33 -8.85
C SER A 206 12.76 -17.84 -8.54
N ARG A 207 13.01 -17.01 -9.56
CA ARG A 207 13.06 -15.56 -9.38
C ARG A 207 11.73 -15.15 -8.74
N GLN A 208 11.80 -14.44 -7.61
CA GLN A 208 10.60 -13.91 -6.99
C GLN A 208 9.83 -13.09 -8.05
N PRO A 209 8.50 -13.22 -8.11
CA PRO A 209 7.70 -12.45 -9.05
C PRO A 209 7.88 -10.95 -8.82
N ASP A 210 8.07 -10.20 -9.90
CA ASP A 210 8.13 -8.75 -9.85
C ASP A 210 6.73 -8.17 -10.10
N TYR A 211 6.18 -7.47 -9.11
CA TYR A 211 4.86 -6.85 -9.17
C TYR A 211 4.87 -5.36 -9.53
N THR A 212 6.05 -4.78 -9.79
CA THR A 212 6.19 -3.33 -10.03
C THR A 212 5.32 -2.81 -11.17
N VAL A 213 5.14 -3.60 -12.24
CA VAL A 213 4.27 -3.21 -13.38
C VAL A 213 2.81 -3.16 -12.98
N VAL A 214 2.31 -4.17 -12.24
CA VAL A 214 0.90 -4.21 -11.79
C VAL A 214 0.62 -3.07 -10.82
N GLN A 215 1.58 -2.74 -9.97
CA GLN A 215 1.49 -1.61 -9.04
C GLN A 215 1.42 -0.27 -9.78
N ARG A 216 2.25 -0.08 -10.83
CA ARG A 216 2.26 1.15 -11.64
C ARG A 216 0.94 1.37 -12.39
N ASP A 217 0.37 0.31 -12.95
CA ASP A 217 -0.84 0.40 -13.76
C ASP A 217 -2.13 0.49 -12.93
N LEU A 218 -2.05 0.33 -11.60
CA LEU A 218 -3.20 0.27 -10.68
C LEU A 218 -4.31 -0.69 -11.16
N ASP A 219 -3.91 -1.83 -11.75
CA ASP A 219 -4.81 -2.90 -12.21
C ASP A 219 -5.20 -3.83 -11.04
N ILE A 220 -6.12 -3.33 -10.22
CA ILE A 220 -6.63 -4.02 -9.04
C ILE A 220 -7.26 -5.38 -9.41
N THR A 221 -7.90 -5.47 -10.57
CA THR A 221 -8.56 -6.71 -11.01
C THR A 221 -7.53 -7.81 -11.24
N LYS A 222 -6.42 -7.48 -11.92
CA LYS A 222 -5.30 -8.40 -12.11
C LYS A 222 -4.62 -8.75 -10.78
N ALA A 223 -4.40 -7.77 -9.90
CA ALA A 223 -3.82 -8.02 -8.58
C ALA A 223 -4.65 -9.02 -7.75
N ARG A 224 -5.97 -8.81 -7.64
CA ARG A 224 -6.89 -9.74 -6.96
C ARG A 224 -6.89 -11.15 -7.57
N ARG A 225 -6.85 -11.25 -8.91
CA ARG A 225 -6.74 -12.54 -9.61
C ARG A 225 -5.44 -13.27 -9.27
N LEU A 226 -4.32 -12.54 -9.20
CA LEU A 226 -3.03 -13.10 -8.81
C LEU A 226 -3.06 -13.60 -7.37
N VAL A 227 -3.68 -12.85 -6.44
CA VAL A 227 -3.84 -13.27 -5.04
C VAL A 227 -4.56 -14.63 -4.98
N GLY A 228 -5.73 -14.75 -5.62
CA GLY A 228 -6.48 -16.01 -5.63
C GLY A 228 -5.72 -17.19 -6.29
N ALA A 229 -4.93 -16.91 -7.33
CA ALA A 229 -4.07 -17.91 -7.94
C ALA A 229 -2.96 -18.39 -6.99
N ARG A 230 -2.36 -17.49 -6.21
CA ARG A 230 -1.34 -17.82 -5.21
C ARG A 230 -1.91 -18.57 -4.02
N GLU A 231 -3.07 -18.18 -3.52
CA GLU A 231 -3.79 -18.91 -2.47
C GLU A 231 -4.10 -20.35 -2.90
N SER A 232 -4.57 -20.53 -4.14
CA SER A 232 -4.83 -21.86 -4.72
C SER A 232 -3.57 -22.71 -4.83
N ALA A 233 -2.44 -22.12 -5.25
CA ALA A 233 -1.15 -22.79 -5.30
C ALA A 233 -0.68 -23.23 -3.91
N VAL A 234 -0.77 -22.36 -2.91
CA VAL A 234 -0.44 -22.68 -1.51
C VAL A 234 -1.27 -23.85 -1.01
N LYS A 235 -2.59 -23.83 -1.25
CA LYS A 235 -3.50 -24.93 -0.86
C LYS A 235 -3.10 -26.25 -1.50
N SER A 236 -2.75 -26.22 -2.80
CA SER A 236 -2.31 -27.41 -3.53
C SER A 236 -1.01 -27.98 -2.96
N VAL A 237 0.00 -27.15 -2.68
CA VAL A 237 1.28 -27.63 -2.12
C VAL A 237 1.10 -28.16 -0.70
N LYS A 238 0.29 -27.51 0.14
CA LYS A 238 -0.06 -28.03 1.48
C LYS A 238 -0.72 -29.41 1.41
N SER A 239 -1.60 -29.64 0.43
CA SER A 239 -2.24 -30.95 0.21
C SER A 239 -1.26 -32.03 -0.27
N LEU A 240 -0.22 -31.66 -1.03
CA LEU A 240 0.85 -32.59 -1.41
C LEU A 240 1.71 -32.95 -0.20
N LEU A 241 2.10 -31.96 0.61
CA LEU A 241 2.85 -32.16 1.84
C LEU A 241 2.09 -33.07 2.82
N SER A 242 0.79 -32.84 3.04
CA SER A 242 0.02 -33.67 3.96
C SER A 242 -0.05 -35.13 3.49
N ARG A 243 -0.32 -35.37 2.20
CA ARG A 243 -0.30 -36.72 1.62
C ARG A 243 1.06 -37.39 1.78
N LYS A 244 2.14 -36.66 1.54
CA LYS A 244 3.50 -37.20 1.65
C LYS A 244 3.90 -37.54 3.09
N ARG A 245 3.52 -36.70 4.04
CA ARG A 245 3.70 -36.97 5.48
C ARG A 245 2.92 -38.22 5.93
N ILE A 246 1.69 -38.41 5.44
CA ILE A 246 0.90 -39.60 5.73
C ILE A 246 1.59 -40.86 5.17
N MET A 247 2.08 -40.82 3.92
CA MET A 247 2.81 -41.95 3.33
C MET A 247 4.05 -42.32 4.14
N LEU A 248 4.85 -41.33 4.56
CA LEU A 248 6.03 -41.53 5.41
C LEU A 248 5.68 -42.21 6.75
N ALA A 249 4.64 -41.72 7.43
CA ALA A 249 4.19 -42.29 8.71
C ALA A 249 3.68 -43.73 8.57
N SER A 250 3.05 -44.08 7.43
CA SER A 250 2.64 -45.45 7.14
C SER A 250 3.83 -46.38 6.89
N THR A 251 4.86 -45.93 6.15
CA THR A 251 6.07 -46.73 5.91
C THR A 251 6.90 -46.97 7.17
N GLU A 252 6.90 -46.05 8.13
CA GLU A 252 7.60 -46.23 9.41
C GLU A 252 6.87 -47.19 10.37
N ALA A 253 5.55 -47.37 10.23
CA ALA A 253 4.76 -48.25 11.09
C ALA A 253 4.77 -49.73 10.62
N GLU A 254 5.21 -50.01 9.40
CA GLU A 254 5.31 -51.36 8.82
C GLU A 254 6.70 -52.00 9.00
N VAL A 255 7.69 -51.26 9.52
CA VAL A 255 9.06 -51.71 9.85
C VAL A 255 9.18 -51.98 11.35
#